data_AF-A0A6G7K9B1-F1
#
_entry.id   AF-A0A6G7K9B1-F1
#
_cell.length_a   1.000
_cell.length_b   1.000
_cell.length_c   1.000
_cell.angle_alpha   90.00
_cell.angle_beta   90.00
_cell.angle_gamma   90.00
#
_symmetry.space_group_name_H-M   'P 1'
#
loop_
_entity.id
_entity.type
_entity.pdbx_description
1 polymer ?
#
loop_
_entity_poly.entity_id
_entity_poly.type
_entity_poly.pdbx_seq_one_letter_code
_entity_poly.pdbx_strand_id
1 'polypeptide(L)'
;MKLILQENKNLKETIIDITYNVLDRRVKKIIEVIETQSVQLEGRKEEQIYLLNSSDIYYIESVDSLSFLYKESDVFERYNETATAQSVS
;
A
#
# COMPACT_ATOMS: atom_id res chain seq x y z
N MET A 1 12.89 21.94 -11.34
CA MET A 1 13.18 21.02 -10.21
C MET A 1 14.65 20.67 -10.28
N LYS A 2 15.37 20.77 -9.17
CA LYS A 2 16.77 20.34 -9.05
C LYS A 2 16.77 19.22 -8.03
N LEU A 3 17.31 18.05 -8.40
CA LEU A 3 17.43 16.91 -7.50
C LEU A 3 18.84 16.90 -6.92
N ILE A 4 18.95 16.74 -5.60
CA ILE A 4 20.22 16.63 -4.89
C ILE A 4 20.13 15.33 -4.11
N LEU A 5 21.06 14.39 -4.39
CA LEU A 5 21.17 13.12 -3.70
C LEU A 5 22.48 13.11 -2.91
N GLN A 6 22.41 12.68 -1.66
CA GLN A 6 23.57 12.60 -0.77
C GLN A 6 23.60 11.23 -0.12
N GLU A 7 24.65 10.47 -0.38
CA GLU A 7 24.88 9.19 0.29
C GLU A 7 25.71 9.44 1.56
N ASN A 8 25.23 8.96 2.70
CA ASN A 8 25.97 9.01 3.95
C ASN A 8 25.86 7.65 4.66
N LYS A 9 26.96 6.89 4.64
CA LYS A 9 27.04 5.53 5.20
C LYS A 9 26.98 5.47 6.73
N ASN A 10 27.07 6.61 7.41
CA ASN A 10 26.98 6.70 8.87
C ASN A 10 25.56 6.94 9.38
N LEU A 11 24.58 7.10 8.49
CA LEU A 11 23.18 7.25 8.88
C LEU A 11 22.66 5.93 9.47
N LYS A 12 21.97 6.03 10.61
CA LYS A 12 21.29 4.88 11.24
C LYS A 12 19.95 4.55 10.58
N GLU A 13 19.37 5.51 9.89
CA GLU A 13 18.11 5.39 9.17
C GLU A 13 18.11 6.29 7.93
N THR A 14 17.21 5.98 7.00
CA THR A 14 17.06 6.81 5.79
C THR A 14 16.36 8.11 6.16
N ILE A 15 16.98 9.24 5.80
CA ILE A 15 16.41 10.59 5.99
C ILE A 15 16.04 11.15 4.62
N ILE A 16 14.84 11.72 4.50
CA ILE A 16 14.37 12.40 3.28
C ILE A 16 14.08 13.88 3.62
N ASP A 17 14.96 14.77 3.18
CA ASP A 17 14.80 16.22 3.32
C ASP A 17 14.22 16.84 2.04
N ILE A 18 13.03 17.43 2.14
CA ILE A 18 12.33 18.05 0.99
C ILE A 18 12.29 19.56 1.16
N THR A 19 13.05 20.29 0.34
CA THR A 19 13.03 21.77 0.30
C THR A 19 12.32 22.26 -0.96
N TYR A 20 11.32 23.15 -0.80
CA TYR A 20 10.51 23.67 -1.90
C TYR A 20 10.23 25.17 -1.74
N ASN A 21 10.04 25.87 -2.86
CA ASN A 21 9.62 27.28 -2.86
C ASN A 21 8.10 27.41 -2.66
N VAL A 22 7.32 26.53 -3.29
CA VAL A 22 5.85 26.46 -3.19
C VAL A 22 5.42 25.00 -3.16
N LEU A 23 4.44 24.67 -2.33
CA LEU A 23 3.83 23.33 -2.26
C LEU A 23 2.90 23.09 -3.47
N ASP A 24 3.49 23.01 -4.65
CA ASP A 24 2.77 22.78 -5.91
C ASP A 24 2.35 21.31 -6.08
N ARG A 25 1.58 21.03 -7.14
CA ARG A 25 1.09 19.67 -7.45
C ARG A 25 2.23 18.64 -7.58
N ARG A 26 3.42 19.06 -8.02
CA ARG A 26 4.56 18.15 -8.22
C ARG A 26 5.20 17.78 -6.89
N VAL A 27 5.38 18.75 -5.99
CA VAL A 27 5.91 18.50 -4.63
C VAL A 27 4.94 17.62 -3.84
N LYS A 28 3.63 17.89 -3.92
CA LYS A 28 2.60 17.05 -3.27
C LYS A 28 2.66 15.60 -3.74
N LYS A 29 2.83 15.36 -5.04
CA LYS A 29 2.93 14.00 -5.58
C LYS A 29 4.18 13.25 -5.09
N ILE A 30 5.29 13.96 -4.86
CA ILE A 30 6.51 13.35 -4.27
C ILE A 30 6.25 12.96 -2.82
N ILE A 31 5.63 13.85 -2.03
CA ILE A 31 5.23 13.58 -0.65
C ILE A 31 4.29 12.37 -0.61
N GLU A 32 3.24 12.35 -1.43
CA GLU A 32 2.32 11.22 -1.53
C GLU A 32 3.06 9.92 -1.80
N VAL A 33 3.95 9.85 -2.80
CA VAL A 33 4.70 8.62 -3.10
C VAL A 33 5.58 8.17 -1.92
N ILE A 34 6.14 9.09 -1.15
CA ILE A 34 6.95 8.78 0.03
C ILE A 34 6.07 8.36 1.22
N GLU A 35 4.93 9.02 1.40
CA GLU A 35 3.98 8.82 2.50
C GLU A 35 3.00 7.68 2.23
N THR A 36 2.89 7.20 0.99
CA THR A 36 1.98 6.10 0.66
C THR A 36 2.49 4.87 1.41
N GLN A 37 1.94 4.66 2.60
CA GLN A 37 1.72 3.33 3.12
C GLN A 37 0.97 2.63 2.00
N SER A 38 1.66 1.70 1.35
CA SER A 38 1.05 0.74 0.46
C SER A 38 -0.36 0.40 0.92
N VAL A 39 -1.33 0.47 0.02
CA VAL A 39 -2.70 0.05 0.34
C VAL A 39 -2.61 -1.31 1.02
N GLN A 40 -3.09 -1.40 2.25
CA GLN A 40 -3.06 -2.65 2.99
C GLN A 40 -4.34 -3.41 2.69
N LEU A 41 -4.19 -4.67 2.30
CA LEU A 41 -5.27 -5.59 2.02
C LEU A 41 -5.35 -6.59 3.16
N GLU A 42 -6.53 -6.72 3.75
CA GLU A 42 -6.79 -7.83 4.68
C GLU A 42 -6.93 -9.12 3.87
N GLY A 43 -6.18 -10.15 4.28
CA GLY A 43 -6.25 -11.50 3.74
C GLY A 43 -6.14 -12.53 4.86
N ARG A 44 -6.76 -13.70 4.66
CA ARG A 44 -6.80 -14.80 5.61
C ARG A 44 -6.01 -16.00 5.08
N LYS A 45 -5.26 -16.66 5.96
CA LYS A 45 -4.58 -17.92 5.69
C LYS A 45 -4.52 -18.73 6.98
N GLU A 46 -4.81 -20.03 6.93
CA GLU A 46 -4.73 -20.93 8.10
C GLU A 46 -5.46 -20.36 9.34
N GLU A 47 -6.71 -19.92 9.17
CA GLU A 47 -7.56 -19.32 10.23
C GLU A 47 -7.07 -17.96 10.78
N GLN A 48 -5.95 -17.41 10.31
CA GLN A 48 -5.40 -16.13 10.77
C GLN A 48 -5.61 -15.00 9.76
N ILE A 49 -5.79 -13.78 10.27
CA ILE A 49 -5.94 -12.56 9.48
C ILE A 49 -4.59 -11.84 9.39
N TYR A 50 -4.21 -11.45 8.18
CA TYR A 50 -2.98 -10.75 7.85
C TYR A 50 -3.28 -9.44 7.14
N LEU A 51 -2.49 -8.42 7.46
CA LEU A 51 -2.52 -7.13 6.79
C LEU A 51 -1.40 -7.07 5.76
N LEU A 52 -1.76 -7.26 4.50
CA LEU A 52 -0.83 -7.44 3.39
C LEU A 52 -0.58 -6.11 2.69
N ASN A 53 0.68 -5.77 2.48
CA ASN A 53 1.05 -4.67 1.62
C ASN A 53 0.67 -5.00 0.17
N SER A 54 -0.13 -4.16 -0.49
CA SER A 54 -0.52 -4.33 -1.90
C SER A 54 0.65 -4.40 -2.88
N SER A 55 1.80 -3.79 -2.58
CA SER A 55 3.01 -3.90 -3.42
C SER A 55 3.59 -5.31 -3.44
N ASP A 56 3.25 -6.14 -2.45
CA ASP A 56 3.68 -7.54 -2.39
C ASP A 56 2.72 -8.49 -3.13
N ILE A 57 1.57 -8.00 -3.61
CA ILE A 57 0.56 -8.81 -4.28
C ILE A 57 0.80 -8.76 -5.79
N TYR A 58 1.08 -9.92 -6.39
CA TYR A 58 1.38 -10.02 -7.82
C TYR A 58 0.14 -10.24 -8.67
N TYR A 59 -0.88 -10.88 -8.11
CA TYR A 59 -2.13 -11.17 -8.80
C TYR A 59 -3.29 -11.25 -7.81
N ILE A 60 -4.46 -10.82 -8.26
CA ILE A 60 -5.72 -10.97 -7.51
C ILE A 60 -6.69 -11.71 -8.42
N GLU A 61 -7.16 -12.87 -7.98
CA GLU A 61 -8.26 -13.60 -8.60
C GLU A 61 -9.52 -13.41 -7.77
N SER A 62 -10.69 -13.34 -8.39
CA SER A 62 -11.95 -13.33 -7.66
C SER A 62 -12.89 -14.39 -8.24
N VAL A 63 -13.40 -15.26 -7.37
CA VAL A 63 -14.39 -16.29 -7.68
C VAL A 63 -15.56 -16.10 -6.72
N ASP A 64 -16.74 -15.79 -7.27
CA ASP A 64 -17.94 -15.43 -6.50
C ASP A 64 -17.68 -14.31 -5.47
N SER A 65 -17.85 -14.60 -4.18
CA SER A 65 -17.66 -13.65 -3.08
C SER A 65 -16.27 -13.71 -2.45
N LEU A 66 -15.36 -14.50 -3.01
CA LEU A 66 -14.00 -14.67 -2.51
C LEU A 66 -12.98 -14.10 -3.50
N SER A 67 -12.02 -13.36 -2.97
CA SER A 67 -10.83 -12.94 -3.69
C SER A 67 -9.61 -13.66 -3.12
N PHE A 68 -8.68 -14.05 -4.00
CA PHE A 68 -7.42 -14.70 -3.66
C PHE A 68 -6.28 -13.74 -3.98
N LEU A 69 -5.48 -13.40 -2.98
CA LEU A 69 -4.36 -12.48 -3.05
C LEU A 69 -3.07 -13.30 -3.15
N TYR A 70 -2.43 -13.28 -4.32
CA TYR A 70 -1.24 -14.08 -4.61
C TYR A 70 0.03 -13.26 -4.37
N LYS A 71 0.85 -13.73 -3.42
CA LYS A 71 2.25 -13.34 -3.25
C LYS A 71 3.15 -14.33 -4.02
N GLU A 72 4.45 -14.07 -4.02
CA GLU A 72 5.45 -14.95 -4.65
C GLU A 72 5.33 -16.43 -4.21
N SER A 73 5.08 -16.69 -2.92
CA SER A 73 5.04 -18.06 -2.36
C SER A 73 3.78 -18.38 -1.56
N ASP A 74 2.81 -17.46 -1.51
CA ASP A 74 1.65 -17.59 -0.63
C ASP A 74 0.37 -17.10 -1.30
N VAL A 75 -0.75 -17.67 -0.88
CA VAL A 75 -2.10 -17.25 -1.28
C VAL A 75 -2.91 -16.95 -0.04
N PHE A 76 -3.60 -15.81 -0.05
CA PHE A 76 -4.48 -15.38 1.03
C PHE A 76 -5.90 -15.20 0.50
N GLU A 77 -6.89 -15.60 1.28
CA GLU A 77 -8.30 -15.45 0.95
C GLU A 77 -8.86 -14.15 1.53
N ARG A 78 -9.69 -13.46 0.77
CA ARG A 78 -10.37 -12.24 1.20
C ARG A 78 -11.84 -12.36 0.84
N TYR A 79 -12.72 -12.23 1.82
CA TYR A 79 -14.15 -12.13 1.55
C TYR A 79 -14.46 -10.75 0.97
N ASN A 80 -15.11 -10.71 -0.18
CA ASN A 80 -15.70 -9.49 -0.68
C ASN A 80 -17.00 -9.32 0.11
N GLU A 81 -16.98 -8.50 1.16
CA GLU A 81 -18.24 -8.00 1.71
C GLU A 81 -18.98 -7.31 0.57
N THR A 82 -20.04 -7.94 0.05
CA THR A 82 -21.08 -7.20 -0.65
C THR A 82 -21.50 -6.12 0.32
N ALA A 83 -21.26 -4.86 -0.02
CA ALA A 83 -21.82 -3.74 0.72
C ALA A 83 -23.30 -4.03 0.91
N THR A 84 -23.68 -4.49 2.10
CA THR A 84 -25.06 -4.53 2.52
C THR A 84 -25.45 -3.08 2.52
N ALA A 85 -26.20 -2.70 1.49
CA ALA A 85 -26.83 -1.40 1.38
C ALA A 85 -27.36 -1.05 2.77
N GLN A 86 -26.93 0.09 3.30
CA GLN A 86 -27.58 0.73 4.43
C GLN A 86 -29.05 0.85 4.06
N SER A 87 -29.87 -0.10 4.50
CA SER A 87 -31.31 0.04 4.52
C SER A 87 -31.60 1.18 5.47
N VAL A 88 -31.99 2.30 4.86
CA VAL A 88 -32.62 3.46 5.47
C VAL A 88 -33.56 3.02 6.58
N SER A 89 -33.45 3.65 7.75
CA SER A 89 -34.49 3.75 8.77
C SER A 89 -34.43 5.15 9.35
#